data_AF-A0A935MXS5-F1
#
_entry.id   AF-A0A935MXS5-F1
#
_cell.length_a   1.000
_cell.length_b   1.000
_cell.length_c   1.000
_cell.angle_alpha   90.00
_cell.angle_beta   90.00
_cell.angle_gamma   90.00
#
_symmetry.space_group_name_H-M   'P 1'
#
loop_
_entity.id
_entity.type
_entity.pdbx_description
1 polymer ?
#
loop_
_entity_poly.entity_id
_entity_poly.type
_entity_poly.pdbx_seq_one_letter_code
_entity_poly.pdbx_strand_id
1 'polypeptide(L)'
;MKKIVFVFAFLLTISFQINAQWFWQNPYPTGNNLWKVCFADTNFGTAVGFNGTILNTTNGGANWKIQESGTDVILSDVFFSNKYCGTLVWI
;
A
#
# COMPACT_ATOMS: atom_id res chain seq x y z
N MET A 1 10.01 -43.89 15.40
CA MET A 1 9.90 -42.80 16.41
C MET A 1 10.77 -41.58 16.07
N LYS A 2 12.05 -41.72 15.68
CA LYS A 2 12.92 -40.57 15.35
C LYS A 2 12.45 -39.70 14.17
N LYS A 3 11.86 -40.31 13.11
CA LYS A 3 11.32 -39.56 11.94
C LYS A 3 10.13 -38.65 12.30
N ILE A 4 9.30 -39.04 13.27
CA ILE A 4 8.16 -38.25 13.75
C ILE A 4 8.65 -37.00 14.49
N VAL A 5 9.74 -37.11 15.26
CA VAL A 5 10.35 -35.97 15.96
C VAL A 5 10.88 -34.93 14.99
N PHE A 6 11.50 -35.34 13.87
CA PHE A 6 11.97 -34.39 12.83
C PHE A 6 10.82 -33.70 12.09
N VAL A 7 9.72 -34.40 11.83
CA VAL A 7 8.52 -33.80 11.22
C VAL A 7 7.88 -32.78 12.16
N PHE A 8 7.80 -33.07 13.46
CA PHE A 8 7.32 -32.12 14.46
C PHE A 8 8.26 -30.91 14.65
N ALA A 9 9.58 -31.12 14.63
CA ALA A 9 10.55 -30.04 14.70
C ALA A 9 10.50 -29.12 13.47
N PHE A 10 10.25 -29.69 12.28
CA PHE A 10 10.07 -28.95 11.02
C PHE A 10 8.73 -28.20 10.97
N LEU A 11 7.67 -28.76 11.58
CA LEU A 11 6.37 -28.10 11.72
C LEU A 11 6.39 -26.94 12.73
N LEU A 12 7.22 -27.02 13.78
CA LEU A 12 7.40 -25.95 14.77
C LEU A 12 8.15 -24.72 14.20
N THR A 13 9.00 -24.91 13.18
CA THR A 13 9.69 -23.81 12.49
C THR A 13 8.80 -23.09 11.46
N ILE A 14 7.64 -23.65 11.12
CA ILE A 14 6.60 -22.99 10.29
C ILE A 14 5.66 -22.16 11.18
N SER A 15 6.03 -21.87 12.43
CA SER A 15 5.33 -20.85 13.22
C SER A 15 5.40 -19.53 12.45
N PHE A 16 4.28 -19.24 11.77
CA PHE A 16 4.07 -18.04 10.99
C PHE A 16 4.50 -16.85 11.84
N GLN A 17 5.54 -16.16 11.41
CA GLN A 17 5.82 -14.82 11.89
C GLN A 17 4.68 -13.94 11.37
N ILE A 18 3.54 -13.94 12.07
CA ILE A 18 2.48 -12.94 11.95
C ILE A 18 2.96 -11.65 12.60
N ASN A 19 4.10 -11.14 12.11
CA ASN A 19 4.45 -9.76 12.30
C ASN A 19 3.77 -9.00 11.16
N ALA A 20 2.96 -8.00 11.50
CA ALA A 20 2.53 -7.01 10.52
C ALA A 20 3.79 -6.30 10.03
N GLN A 21 4.35 -6.76 8.92
CA GLN A 21 5.54 -6.18 8.31
C GLN A 21 5.12 -5.32 7.13
N TRP A 22 5.74 -4.15 7.03
CA TRP A 22 5.59 -3.31 5.86
C TRP A 22 6.27 -3.98 4.67
N PHE A 23 5.49 -4.22 3.61
CA PHE A 23 6.00 -4.70 2.34
C PHE A 23 5.72 -3.68 1.25
N TRP A 24 6.68 -3.54 0.33
CA TRP A 24 6.50 -2.67 -0.84
C TRP A 24 5.38 -3.21 -1.72
N GLN A 25 4.42 -2.34 -2.05
CA GLN A 25 3.37 -2.63 -3.02
C GLN A 25 3.87 -2.42 -4.45
N ASN A 26 3.09 -2.87 -5.43
CA ASN A 26 3.43 -2.71 -6.84
C ASN A 26 2.68 -1.50 -7.45
N PRO A 27 3.34 -0.65 -8.27
CA PRO A 27 4.76 -0.60 -8.58
C PRO A 27 5.60 -0.19 -7.37
N TYR A 28 6.92 -0.39 -7.49
CA TYR A 28 7.87 0.29 -6.62
C TYR A 28 7.58 1.80 -6.57
N PRO A 29 7.92 2.47 -5.45
CA PRO A 29 7.65 3.89 -5.27
C PRO A 29 8.08 4.71 -6.48
N THR A 30 7.25 5.69 -6.85
CA THR A 30 7.51 6.59 -7.98
C THR A 30 8.76 7.47 -7.78
N GLY A 31 9.33 7.49 -6.56
CA GLY A 31 10.38 8.41 -6.14
C GLY A 31 9.87 9.79 -5.72
N ASN A 32 8.59 10.09 -5.96
CA ASN A 32 7.96 11.33 -5.55
C ASN A 32 7.32 11.22 -4.16
N ASN A 33 7.42 12.29 -3.38
CA ASN A 33 6.73 12.38 -2.09
C ASN A 33 5.21 12.40 -2.32
N LEU A 34 4.51 11.42 -1.75
CA LEU A 34 3.05 11.40 -1.67
C LEU A 34 2.61 12.14 -0.41
N TRP A 35 1.58 12.98 -0.53
CA TRP A 35 1.08 13.84 0.56
C TRP A 35 -0.24 13.35 1.12
N LYS A 36 -1.09 12.75 0.28
CA LYS A 36 -2.41 12.28 0.69
C LYS A 36 -2.79 10.98 0.01
N VAL A 37 -3.56 10.15 0.73
CA VAL A 37 -4.27 9.00 0.19
C VAL A 37 -5.70 9.00 0.70
N CYS A 38 -6.67 8.79 -0.18
CA CYS A 38 -8.05 8.58 0.21
C CYS A 38 -8.67 7.39 -0.54
N PHE A 39 -9.52 6.65 0.15
CA PHE A 39 -10.29 5.54 -0.39
C PHE A 39 -11.77 5.92 -0.46
N ALA A 40 -12.38 5.68 -1.63
CA ALA A 40 -13.81 5.81 -1.86
C ALA A 40 -14.56 4.59 -1.26
N ASP A 41 -13.93 3.42 -1.28
CA ASP A 41 -14.37 2.21 -0.61
C ASP A 41 -13.18 1.28 -0.30
N THR A 42 -13.44 0.04 0.12
CA THR A 42 -12.38 -0.92 0.49
C THR A 42 -11.42 -1.27 -0.64
N ASN A 43 -11.80 -1.05 -1.90
CA ASN A 43 -11.04 -1.44 -3.07
C ASN A 43 -10.47 -0.24 -3.83
N PHE A 44 -11.24 0.83 -3.94
CA PHE A 44 -10.92 1.98 -4.78
C PHE A 44 -10.31 3.11 -3.96
N GLY A 45 -9.09 3.49 -4.31
CA GLY A 45 -8.38 4.58 -3.66
C GLY A 45 -7.44 5.35 -4.57
N THR A 46 -7.11 6.56 -4.16
CA THR A 46 -6.26 7.51 -4.88
C THR A 46 -5.22 8.10 -3.94
N ALA A 47 -3.96 8.14 -4.37
CA ALA A 47 -2.88 8.85 -3.71
C ALA A 47 -2.36 9.96 -4.61
N VAL A 48 -2.02 11.11 -4.01
CA VAL A 48 -1.54 12.30 -4.71
C VAL A 48 -0.25 12.84 -4.07
N GLY A 49 0.57 13.53 -4.86
CA GLY A 49 1.83 14.07 -4.37
C GLY A 49 2.56 15.01 -5.33
N PHE A 50 3.88 15.05 -5.17
CA PHE A 50 4.79 15.92 -5.91
C PHE A 50 4.78 15.64 -7.42
N ASN A 51 5.17 16.63 -8.23
CA ASN A 51 5.24 16.56 -9.70
C ASN A 51 3.95 16.01 -10.36
N GLY A 52 2.78 16.48 -9.89
CA GLY A 52 1.49 16.04 -10.40
C GLY A 52 1.20 14.55 -10.22
N THR A 53 1.88 13.86 -9.29
CA THR A 53 1.73 12.41 -9.13
C THR A 53 0.30 12.08 -8.72
N ILE A 54 -0.36 11.23 -9.50
CA ILE A 54 -1.63 10.57 -9.16
C ILE A 54 -1.44 9.07 -9.30
N LEU A 55 -1.77 8.33 -8.24
CA LEU A 55 -1.80 6.87 -8.22
C LEU A 55 -3.20 6.40 -7.88
N ASN A 56 -3.72 5.40 -8.59
CA ASN A 56 -5.01 4.77 -8.28
C ASN A 56 -4.87 3.28 -8.01
N THR A 57 -5.67 2.78 -7.08
CA THR A 57 -5.82 1.35 -6.80
C THR A 57 -7.28 0.93 -7.00
N THR A 58 -7.49 -0.32 -7.38
CA THR A 58 -8.82 -0.96 -7.48
C THR A 58 -8.88 -2.25 -6.65
N ASN A 59 -7.91 -2.47 -5.77
CA ASN A 59 -7.79 -3.68 -4.96
C ASN A 59 -7.24 -3.40 -3.55
N GLY A 60 -7.63 -2.27 -2.96
CA GLY A 60 -7.33 -1.96 -1.56
C GLY A 60 -5.88 -1.57 -1.31
N GLY A 61 -5.17 -1.11 -2.35
CA GLY A 61 -3.79 -0.66 -2.26
C GLY A 61 -2.73 -1.75 -2.50
N ALA A 62 -3.14 -2.97 -2.84
CA ALA A 62 -2.20 -4.04 -3.18
C ALA A 62 -1.47 -3.78 -4.52
N ASN A 63 -2.13 -3.10 -5.45
CA ASN A 63 -1.48 -2.51 -6.61
C ASN A 63 -1.97 -1.09 -6.89
N TRP A 64 -1.07 -0.31 -7.49
CA TRP A 64 -1.31 1.07 -7.90
C TRP A 64 -1.01 1.25 -9.38
N LYS A 65 -1.70 2.16 -10.03
CA LYS A 65 -1.47 2.57 -11.41
C LYS A 65 -1.25 4.07 -11.44
N ILE A 66 -0.23 4.50 -12.17
CA ILE A 66 0.01 5.93 -12.42
C ILE A 66 -1.10 6.43 -13.35
N GLN A 67 -1.70 7.56 -12.98
CA GLN A 67 -2.62 8.31 -13.82
C GLN A 67 -1.97 9.64 -14.19
N GLU A 68 -2.02 10.01 -15.47
CA GLU A 68 -1.56 11.32 -15.92
C GLU A 68 -2.48 12.42 -15.35
N SER A 69 -1.88 13.43 -14.74
CA SER A 69 -2.59 14.59 -14.19
C SER A 69 -2.64 15.78 -15.14
N GLY A 70 -1.77 15.80 -16.16
CA GLY A 70 -1.60 16.93 -17.08
C GLY A 70 -0.91 18.15 -16.46
N THR A 71 -0.27 18.01 -15.29
CA THR A 71 0.44 19.09 -14.61
C THR A 71 1.64 18.54 -13.84
N ASP A 72 2.67 19.35 -13.64
CA ASP A 72 3.79 19.05 -12.74
C ASP A 72 3.65 19.75 -11.38
N VAL A 73 2.51 20.43 -11.13
CA VAL A 73 2.24 21.09 -9.85
C VAL A 73 2.03 20.04 -8.75
N ILE A 74 2.35 20.40 -7.52
CA ILE A 74 2.15 19.52 -6.38
C ILE A 74 0.65 19.36 -6.09
N LEU A 75 0.19 18.12 -6.01
CA LEU A 75 -1.17 17.78 -5.63
C LEU A 75 -1.21 17.43 -4.14
N SER A 76 -1.80 18.31 -3.34
CA SER A 76 -1.67 18.26 -1.89
C SER A 76 -2.78 17.53 -1.15
N ASP A 77 -3.94 17.36 -1.78
CA ASP A 77 -5.10 16.75 -1.15
C ASP A 77 -5.96 15.98 -2.15
N VAL A 78 -6.68 14.99 -1.64
CA VAL A 78 -7.67 14.20 -2.36
C VAL A 78 -8.73 13.73 -1.38
N PHE A 79 -10.00 13.90 -1.75
CA PHE A 79 -11.13 13.48 -0.92
C PHE A 79 -12.25 12.85 -1.75
N PHE A 80 -12.92 11.86 -1.15
CA PHE A 80 -14.16 11.30 -1.64
C PHE A 80 -15.30 11.65 -0.68
N SER A 81 -16.52 11.81 -1.20
CA SER A 81 -17.68 12.24 -0.42
C SER A 81 -18.26 11.13 0.49
N ASN A 82 -17.95 9.85 0.26
CA ASN A 82 -18.21 8.73 1.18
C ASN A 82 -16.87 8.08 1.60
N LYS A 83 -16.62 7.86 2.89
CA LYS A 83 -15.28 8.17 3.45
C LYS A 83 -14.48 6.99 4.03
N TYR A 84 -13.22 6.83 3.56
CA TYR A 84 -12.03 6.45 4.35
C TYR A 84 -10.78 7.21 3.85
N CYS A 85 -10.52 8.44 4.33
CA CYS A 85 -9.31 9.20 3.96
C CYS A 85 -8.24 9.17 5.07
N GLY A 86 -6.98 8.90 4.71
CA GLY A 86 -5.82 8.95 5.61
C GLY A 86 -4.86 10.08 5.24
N THR A 87 -3.88 10.35 6.09
CA THR A 87 -2.73 11.22 5.76
C THR A 87 -1.48 10.35 5.78
N LEU A 88 -0.63 10.45 4.76
CA LEU A 88 0.66 9.77 4.76
C LEU A 88 1.60 10.55 5.68
N VAL A 89 1.89 9.98 6.85
CA VAL A 89 2.90 10.51 7.76
C VAL A 89 4.15 9.66 7.59
N TRP A 90 5.23 10.28 7.12
CA TRP A 90 6.54 9.65 7.12
C TRP A 90 7.07 9.61 8.57
N ILE A 91 7.42 8.43 9.06
CA ILE A 91 8.31 8.25 10.24
C ILE A 91 9.69 7.84 9.76
#